data_AF-A0A3N0WDQ4-F1
#
_entry.id   AF-A0A3N0WDQ4-F1
#
_cell.length_a   1.000
_cell.length_b   1.000
_cell.length_c   1.000
_cell.angle_alpha   90.00
_cell.angle_beta   90.00
_cell.angle_gamma   90.00
#
_symmetry.space_group_name_H-M   'P 1'
#
loop_
_entity.id
_entity.type
_entity.pdbx_description
1 polymer ?
#
loop_
_entity_poly.entity_id
_entity_poly.type
_entity_poly.pdbx_seq_one_letter_code
_entity_poly.pdbx_strand_id
1 'polypeptide(L)'
;MNNIVGYFIDVNVQLDNNAGERRLDLDSSIYFLSISSCFILLSLGGLFKANRYTFYVALVAGYFHLITYIKFIFFNQNKISAIADMAIILLLVLIIFLVFRLDNYYRKLHLLDKFNNSTLDRFSNILFKRNDIKENE
;
A
#
# COMPACT_ATOMS: atom_id res chain seq x y z
N MET A 1 32.94 -6.24 6.79
CA MET A 1 31.75 -5.37 6.72
C MET A 1 30.90 -5.69 7.94
N ASN A 2 30.74 -4.72 8.85
CA ASN A 2 30.18 -4.92 10.19
C ASN A 2 28.73 -5.42 10.13
N ASN A 3 28.50 -6.63 10.63
CA ASN A 3 27.18 -7.20 10.82
C ASN A 3 26.57 -6.65 12.13
N ILE A 4 26.02 -5.43 12.06
CA ILE A 4 25.31 -4.78 13.18
C ILE A 4 23.95 -5.47 13.43
N VAL A 5 23.45 -6.26 12.47
CA VAL A 5 22.17 -6.98 12.55
C VAL A 5 22.31 -8.29 13.35
N GLY A 6 23.45 -8.96 13.26
CA GLY A 6 23.72 -10.23 13.95
C GLY A 6 23.84 -10.14 15.48
N TYR A 7 23.85 -8.94 16.07
CA TYR A 7 23.86 -8.77 17.53
C TYR A 7 22.45 -8.82 18.14
N PHE A 8 21.40 -8.63 17.33
CA PHE A 8 20.00 -8.54 17.81
C PHE A 8 19.11 -9.71 17.40
N ILE A 9 19.52 -10.51 16.41
CA ILE A 9 18.75 -11.66 15.93
C ILE A 9 19.76 -12.80 15.71
N ASP A 10 19.64 -13.86 16.51
CA ASP A 10 20.42 -15.07 16.34
C ASP A 10 20.00 -15.76 15.03
N VAL A 11 20.82 -15.57 13.99
CA VAL A 11 20.58 -16.04 12.62
C VAL A 11 20.77 -17.56 12.49
N ASN A 12 21.19 -18.25 13.56
CA ASN A 12 21.37 -19.69 13.62
C ASN A 12 20.24 -20.43 14.35
N VAL A 13 19.14 -19.76 14.70
CA VAL A 13 17.98 -20.43 15.31
C VAL A 13 17.31 -21.30 14.24
N GLN A 14 17.68 -22.58 14.22
CA GLN A 14 17.13 -23.55 13.28
C GLN A 14 15.75 -24.11 13.67
N LEU A 15 15.07 -23.69 14.74
CA LEU A 15 13.84 -24.35 15.25
C LEU A 15 14.08 -25.88 15.48
N ASP A 16 13.21 -26.67 16.12
CA ASP A 16 13.56 -28.06 16.54
C ASP A 16 13.14 -29.23 15.60
N ASN A 17 14.09 -29.89 14.93
CA ASN A 17 13.91 -30.75 13.74
C ASN A 17 13.03 -32.01 13.95
N ASN A 18 11.77 -31.98 13.50
CA ASN A 18 10.93 -33.18 13.33
C ASN A 18 10.87 -33.58 11.85
N ALA A 19 11.34 -34.78 11.52
CA ALA A 19 11.41 -35.30 10.16
C ALA A 19 10.01 -35.31 9.49
N GLY A 20 9.85 -34.47 8.45
CA GLY A 20 8.58 -34.22 7.76
C GLY A 20 8.13 -32.74 7.78
N GLU A 21 8.70 -31.91 8.65
CA GLU A 21 8.48 -30.45 8.63
C GLU A 21 9.30 -29.80 7.50
N ARG A 22 8.61 -29.28 6.46
CA ARG A 22 9.25 -28.32 5.54
C ARG A 22 9.50 -27.02 6.29
N ARG A 23 10.69 -26.91 6.86
CA ARG A 23 11.16 -25.68 7.47
C ARG A 23 11.65 -24.76 6.39
N LEU A 24 10.99 -23.61 6.30
CA LEU A 24 11.54 -22.52 5.52
C LEU A 24 12.66 -21.90 6.33
N ASP A 25 13.82 -21.77 5.71
CA ASP A 25 14.88 -20.89 6.22
C ASP A 25 14.34 -19.46 6.36
N LEU A 26 14.92 -18.71 7.30
CA LEU A 26 14.56 -17.32 7.55
C LEU A 26 14.63 -16.49 6.25
N ASP A 27 15.65 -16.72 5.43
CA ASP A 27 15.84 -16.05 4.13
C ASP A 27 14.70 -16.34 3.15
N SER A 28 14.25 -17.59 3.09
CA SER A 28 13.11 -17.97 2.24
C SER A 28 11.81 -17.35 2.75
N SER A 29 11.63 -17.29 4.07
CA SER A 29 10.45 -16.67 4.70
C SER A 29 10.40 -15.16 4.41
N ILE A 30 11.54 -14.47 4.54
CA ILE A 30 11.68 -13.05 4.21
C ILE A 30 11.40 -12.83 2.72
N TYR A 31 11.90 -13.70 1.83
CA TYR A 31 11.67 -13.61 0.40
C TYR A 31 10.17 -13.66 0.05
N PHE A 32 9.42 -14.65 0.55
CA PHE A 32 7.98 -14.75 0.27
C PHE A 32 7.17 -13.57 0.85
N LEU A 33 7.51 -13.12 2.07
CA LEU A 33 6.88 -11.94 2.67
C LEU A 33 7.18 -10.66 1.89
N SER A 34 8.39 -10.53 1.34
CA SER A 34 8.81 -9.36 0.57
C SER A 34 8.03 -9.22 -0.74
N ILE A 35 7.73 -10.32 -1.43
CA ILE A 35 6.96 -10.32 -2.68
C ILE A 35 5.56 -9.74 -2.45
N SER A 36 4.83 -10.30 -1.49
CA SER A 36 3.48 -9.85 -1.20
C SER A 36 3.47 -8.39 -0.69
N SER A 37 4.42 -8.04 0.16
CA SER A 37 4.55 -6.67 0.67
C SER A 37 4.86 -5.66 -0.45
N CYS A 38 5.71 -6.04 -1.41
CA CYS A 38 6.02 -5.22 -2.57
C CYS A 38 4.79 -4.96 -3.43
N PHE A 39 3.96 -5.98 -3.70
CA PHE A 39 2.71 -5.81 -4.42
C PHE A 39 1.72 -4.91 -3.69
N ILE A 40 1.62 -5.02 -2.36
CA ILE A 40 0.77 -4.14 -1.55
C ILE A 40 1.28 -2.69 -1.61
N LEU A 41 2.58 -2.46 -1.45
CA LEU A 41 3.18 -1.12 -1.53
C LEU A 41 3.09 -0.51 -2.94
N LEU A 42 3.33 -1.31 -3.98
CA LEU A 42 3.17 -0.89 -5.38
C LEU A 42 1.72 -0.53 -5.67
N SER A 43 0.76 -1.31 -5.14
CA SER A 43 -0.65 -0.96 -5.25
C SER A 43 -0.92 0.35 -4.53
N LEU A 44 -0.46 0.54 -3.29
CA LEU A 44 -0.60 1.81 -2.55
C LEU A 44 0.00 3.00 -3.30
N GLY A 45 1.10 2.81 -4.03
CA GLY A 45 1.66 3.81 -4.96
C GLY A 45 0.90 3.92 -6.29
N GLY A 46 0.11 2.93 -6.67
CA GLY A 46 -0.75 2.93 -7.86
C GLY A 46 -2.03 3.75 -7.69
N LEU A 47 -2.39 4.16 -6.46
CA LEU A 47 -3.50 5.09 -6.16
C LEU A 47 -3.40 6.43 -6.90
N PHE A 48 -2.25 6.72 -7.50
CA PHE A 48 -1.93 7.97 -8.18
C PHE A 48 -2.32 8.03 -9.68
N LYS A 49 -2.88 6.97 -10.30
CA LYS A 49 -3.19 6.95 -11.76
C LYS A 49 -4.55 6.35 -12.17
N ALA A 50 -4.91 6.59 -13.44
CA ALA A 50 -6.24 6.54 -14.06
C ALA A 50 -7.10 5.27 -13.92
N ASN A 51 -6.57 4.11 -13.49
CA ASN A 51 -7.34 2.88 -13.37
C ASN A 51 -7.59 2.46 -11.92
N ARG A 52 -8.57 3.10 -11.28
CA ARG A 52 -8.99 2.83 -9.89
C ARG A 52 -9.29 1.34 -9.64
N TYR A 53 -9.93 0.66 -10.59
CA TYR A 53 -10.28 -0.75 -10.45
C TYR A 53 -9.08 -1.69 -10.46
N THR A 54 -8.09 -1.44 -11.34
CA THR A 54 -6.86 -2.22 -11.41
C THR A 54 -6.07 -2.13 -10.10
N PHE A 55 -6.09 -0.96 -9.45
CA PHE A 55 -5.49 -0.76 -8.13
C PHE A 55 -6.12 -1.64 -7.06
N TYR A 56 -7.45 -1.60 -6.92
CA TYR A 56 -8.13 -2.41 -5.90
C TYR A 56 -7.90 -3.91 -6.11
N VAL A 57 -7.89 -4.36 -7.37
CA VAL A 57 -7.60 -5.77 -7.71
C VAL A 57 -6.17 -6.15 -7.32
N ALA A 58 -5.18 -5.30 -7.59
CA ALA A 58 -3.79 -5.55 -7.19
C ALA A 58 -3.61 -5.60 -5.67
N LEU A 59 -4.29 -4.71 -4.94
CA LEU A 59 -4.24 -4.67 -3.48
C LEU A 59 -4.86 -5.93 -2.85
N VAL A 60 -6.04 -6.34 -3.33
CA VAL A 60 -6.71 -7.57 -2.88
C VAL A 60 -5.85 -8.80 -3.19
N ALA A 61 -5.27 -8.88 -4.40
CA ALA A 61 -4.40 -9.98 -4.79
C ALA A 61 -3.13 -10.03 -3.93
N GLY A 62 -2.49 -8.88 -3.67
CA GLY A 62 -1.32 -8.78 -2.80
C GLY A 62 -1.61 -9.23 -1.36
N TYR A 63 -2.76 -8.82 -0.82
CA TYR A 63 -3.21 -9.21 0.52
C TYR A 63 -3.54 -10.71 0.61
N PHE A 64 -4.14 -11.30 -0.43
CA PHE A 64 -4.38 -12.73 -0.48
C PHE A 64 -3.07 -13.54 -0.49
N HIS A 65 -2.06 -13.07 -1.22
CA HIS A 65 -0.72 -13.67 -1.20
C HIS A 65 -0.09 -13.57 0.20
N LEU A 66 -0.27 -12.44 0.90
CA LEU A 66 0.25 -12.24 2.26
C LEU A 66 -0.31 -13.31 3.21
N ILE A 67 -1.63 -13.48 3.21
CA ILE A 67 -2.31 -14.47 4.06
C ILE A 67 -1.80 -15.87 3.74
N THR A 68 -1.72 -16.21 2.46
CA THR A 68 -1.31 -17.55 2.02
C THR A 68 0.12 -17.85 2.43
N TYR A 69 1.04 -16.89 2.29
CA TYR A 69 2.43 -17.07 2.71
C TYR A 69 2.59 -17.13 4.22
N ILE A 70 1.87 -16.30 4.98
CA ILE A 70 1.90 -16.36 6.45
C ILE A 70 1.37 -17.71 6.95
N LYS A 71 0.24 -18.19 6.40
CA LYS A 71 -0.30 -19.51 6.76
C LYS A 71 0.63 -20.65 6.35
N PHE A 72 1.34 -20.51 5.24
CA PHE A 72 2.34 -21.48 4.81
C PHE A 72 3.58 -21.50 5.73
N ILE A 73 4.08 -20.33 6.14
CA ILE A 73 5.26 -20.21 7.03
C ILE A 73 4.94 -20.74 8.44
N PHE A 74 3.77 -20.44 8.98
CA PHE A 74 3.42 -20.76 10.38
C PHE A 74 2.46 -21.96 10.54
N PHE A 75 2.28 -22.77 9.49
CA PHE A 75 1.30 -23.85 9.41
C PHE A 75 1.33 -24.82 10.61
N ASN A 76 2.50 -25.07 11.20
CA ASN A 76 2.67 -26.08 12.25
C ASN A 76 2.74 -25.53 13.68
N GLN A 77 2.64 -24.21 13.89
CA GLN A 77 2.80 -23.59 15.20
C GLN A 77 1.54 -22.86 15.63
N ASN A 78 0.58 -23.57 16.22
CA ASN A 78 -0.75 -23.03 16.58
C ASN A 78 -0.72 -21.71 17.38
N LYS A 79 0.22 -21.55 18.33
CA LYS A 79 0.35 -20.31 19.11
C LYS A 79 0.86 -19.14 18.27
N ILE A 80 1.79 -19.40 17.36
CA ILE A 80 2.41 -18.37 16.52
C ILE A 80 1.51 -18.02 15.33
N SER A 81 0.77 -19.00 14.80
CA SER A 81 -0.28 -18.80 13.79
C SER A 81 -1.36 -17.83 14.30
N ALA A 82 -1.80 -17.96 15.55
CA ALA A 82 -2.82 -17.07 16.12
C ALA A 82 -2.35 -15.60 16.22
N ILE A 83 -1.07 -15.38 16.59
CA ILE A 83 -0.47 -14.04 16.62
C ILE A 83 -0.34 -13.48 15.21
N ALA A 84 0.07 -14.31 14.25
CA ALA A 84 0.19 -13.92 12.86
C ALA A 84 -1.17 -13.56 12.22
N ASP A 85 -2.23 -14.30 12.56
CA ASP A 85 -3.60 -13.97 12.14
C ASP A 85 -4.08 -12.63 12.71
N MET A 86 -3.76 -12.32 13.98
CA MET A 86 -4.04 -10.99 14.54
C MET A 86 -3.27 -9.88 13.82
N ALA A 87 -2.00 -10.11 13.48
CA ALA A 87 -1.19 -9.14 12.74
C ALA A 87 -1.74 -8.89 11.32
N ILE A 88 -2.22 -9.93 10.64
CA ILE A 88 -2.89 -9.84 9.33
C ILE A 88 -4.12 -8.94 9.40
N ILE A 89 -4.94 -9.07 10.45
CA ILE A 89 -6.15 -8.27 10.65
C ILE A 89 -5.77 -6.81 10.93
N LEU A 90 -4.78 -6.58 11.79
CA LEU A 90 -4.32 -5.22 12.13
C LEU A 90 -3.75 -4.52 10.89
N LEU A 91 -3.00 -5.24 10.06
CA LEU A 91 -2.48 -4.74 8.79
C LEU A 91 -3.60 -4.40 7.79
N LEU A 92 -4.68 -5.18 7.74
CA LEU A 92 -5.86 -4.84 6.93
C LEU A 92 -6.51 -3.53 7.37
N VAL A 93 -6.71 -3.36 8.69
CA VAL A 93 -7.26 -2.12 9.25
C VAL A 93 -6.39 -0.93 8.89
N LEU A 94 -5.06 -1.07 8.98
CA LEU A 94 -4.10 -0.04 8.58
C LEU A 94 -4.22 0.30 7.08
N ILE A 95 -4.31 -0.70 6.21
CA ILE A 95 -4.47 -0.47 4.76
C ILE A 95 -5.78 0.28 4.47
N ILE A 96 -6.90 -0.14 5.07
CA ILE A 96 -8.19 0.53 4.89
C ILE A 96 -8.10 1.98 5.36
N PHE A 97 -7.49 2.24 6.51
CA PHE A 97 -7.28 3.58 7.03
C PHE A 97 -6.44 4.46 6.08
N LEU A 98 -5.34 3.92 5.54
CA LEU A 98 -4.48 4.63 4.60
C LEU A 98 -5.21 4.95 3.30
N VAL A 99 -5.94 4.00 2.73
CA VAL A 99 -6.75 4.19 1.51
C VAL A 99 -7.79 5.28 1.74
N PHE A 100 -8.52 5.25 2.87
CA PHE A 100 -9.53 6.26 3.21
C PHE A 100 -8.93 7.66 3.40
N ARG A 101 -7.78 7.74 4.07
CA ARG A 101 -7.08 9.01 4.25
C ARG A 101 -6.59 9.59 2.92
N LEU A 102 -6.06 8.74 2.04
CA LEU A 102 -5.63 9.14 0.70
C LEU A 102 -6.80 9.64 -0.13
N ASP A 103 -7.90 8.87 -0.20
CA ASP A 103 -9.08 9.26 -0.99
C ASP A 103 -9.62 10.62 -0.56
N ASN A 104 -9.73 10.87 0.75
CA ASN A 104 -10.16 12.17 1.28
C ASN A 104 -9.20 13.31 0.92
N TYR A 105 -7.88 13.07 1.01
CA TYR A 105 -6.88 14.06 0.63
C TYR A 105 -7.01 14.44 -0.85
N TYR A 106 -7.23 13.46 -1.72
CA TYR A 106 -7.41 13.70 -3.16
C TYR A 106 -8.74 14.37 -3.51
N ARG A 107 -9.84 14.00 -2.85
CA ARG A 107 -11.12 14.72 -3.02
C ARG A 107 -10.96 16.20 -2.69
N LYS A 108 -10.17 16.53 -1.65
CA LYS A 108 -9.86 17.92 -1.30
C LYS A 108 -9.05 18.62 -2.38
N LEU A 109 -8.00 17.99 -2.92
CA LEU A 109 -7.19 18.55 -4.01
C LEU A 109 -8.02 18.82 -5.27
N HIS A 110 -8.83 17.85 -5.70
CA HIS A 110 -9.68 18.00 -6.87
C HIS A 110 -10.69 19.15 -6.75
N LEU A 111 -11.26 19.34 -5.55
CA LEU A 111 -12.15 20.49 -5.29
C LEU A 111 -11.39 21.83 -5.38
N LEU A 112 -10.14 21.86 -4.93
CA LEU A 112 -9.28 23.04 -4.96
C LEU A 112 -8.88 23.40 -6.40
N ASP A 113 -8.49 22.40 -7.19
CA ASP A 113 -8.19 22.57 -8.61
C ASP A 113 -9.42 23.03 -9.39
N LYS A 114 -10.60 22.45 -9.12
CA LYS A 114 -11.86 22.87 -9.74
C LYS A 114 -12.21 24.31 -9.38
N PHE A 115 -11.99 24.71 -8.13
CA PHE A 115 -12.21 26.08 -7.68
C PHE A 115 -11.25 27.07 -8.36
N ASN A 116 -9.96 26.75 -8.43
CA ASN A 116 -8.96 27.57 -9.09
C ASN A 116 -9.26 27.73 -10.58
N ASN A 117 -9.53 26.63 -11.29
CA ASN A 117 -9.86 26.67 -12.71
C ASN A 117 -11.15 27.47 -12.97
N SER A 118 -12.19 27.28 -12.16
CA SER A 118 -13.42 28.07 -12.29
C SER A 118 -13.20 29.56 -12.02
N THR A 119 -12.32 29.90 -11.08
CA THR A 119 -12.01 31.28 -10.75
C THR A 119 -11.19 31.92 -11.87
N LEU A 120 -10.19 31.20 -12.39
CA LEU A 120 -9.34 31.64 -13.48
C LEU A 120 -10.14 31.84 -14.78
N ASP A 121 -11.08 30.93 -15.07
CA ASP A 121 -11.99 31.03 -16.20
C ASP A 121 -12.94 32.23 -16.08
N ARG A 122 -13.44 32.52 -14.87
CA ARG A 122 -14.21 33.75 -14.60
C ARG A 122 -13.37 35.01 -14.82
N PHE A 123 -12.13 35.05 -14.33
CA PHE A 123 -11.25 36.19 -14.54
C PHE A 123 -10.89 36.38 -16.02
N SER A 124 -10.59 35.29 -16.73
CA SER A 124 -10.33 35.29 -18.17
C SER A 124 -11.53 35.88 -18.93
N ASN A 125 -12.74 35.38 -18.68
CA ASN A 125 -13.95 35.88 -19.31
C ASN A 125 -14.21 37.36 -19.03
N ILE A 126 -13.97 37.84 -17.80
CA ILE A 126 -14.11 39.27 -17.48
C ILE A 126 -13.09 40.12 -18.25
N LEU A 127 -11.84 39.65 -18.36
CA LEU A 127 -10.78 40.36 -19.09
C LEU A 127 -11.07 40.42 -20.59
N PHE A 128 -11.43 39.31 -21.22
CA PHE A 128 -11.77 39.26 -22.64
C PHE A 128 -13.02 40.08 -22.95
N LYS A 129 -14.07 39.97 -22.13
CA LYS A 129 -15.28 40.78 -22.28
C LYS A 129 -15.02 42.28 -22.15
N ARG A 130 -13.99 42.68 -21.38
CA ARG A 130 -13.59 44.09 -21.25
C ARG A 130 -12.72 44.58 -22.41
N ASN A 131 -12.01 43.67 -23.09
CA ASN A 131 -11.20 44.00 -24.27
C ASN A 131 -12.10 44.23 -25.50
N ASP A 132 -13.14 43.40 -25.68
CA ASP A 132 -14.14 43.58 -26.76
C ASP A 132 -14.90 44.91 -26.66
N ILE A 133 -15.07 45.45 -25.44
CA ILE A 133 -15.72 46.75 -25.23
C ILE A 133 -14.81 47.91 -25.66
N LYS A 134 -13.48 47.75 -25.58
CA LYS A 134 -12.52 48.79 -25.98
C LYS A 134 -12.19 48.81 -27.47
N GLU A 135 -12.44 47.72 -28.20
CA GLU A 135 -12.28 47.68 -29.67
C GLU A 135 -13.50 48.25 -30.43
N ASN A 136 -14.64 48.42 -29.74
CA ASN A 136 -15.89 48.92 -30.32
C ASN A 136 -16.19 50.41 -30.00
N GLU A 137 -15.23 51.14 -29.41
CA GLU A 137 -15.23 52.62 -29.28
C GLU A 137 -14.25 53.24 -30.28
#